data_AF-A0A965CVU7-F1
#
_entry.id   AF-A0A965CVU7-F1
#
_cell.length_a   1.000
_cell.length_b   1.000
_cell.length_c   1.000
_cell.angle_alpha   90.00
_cell.angle_beta   90.00
_cell.angle_gamma   90.00
#
_symmetry.space_group_name_H-M   'P 1'
#
loop_
_entity.id
_entity.type
_entity.pdbx_description
1 polymer ?
#
loop_
_entity_poly.entity_id
_entity_poly.type
_entity_poly.pdbx_seq_one_letter_code
_entity_poly.pdbx_strand_id
1 'polypeptide(L)'
;MHNGVAMNKPERIFKIEQMIAARKVVSFQEMLRELEVSPATLKRDLEYLRSRMKTPIDYDRDANGYRFAGAVGAPARVEFPGLWFNAAEAAALLTMQHLLSELQPGLLRRHIEPLKERLRALLESADHSYE
;
A
#
# COMPACT_ATOMS: atom_id res chain seq x y z
N MET A 1 -33.50 7.28 -5.31
CA MET A 1 -32.47 7.31 -6.37
C MET A 1 -31.13 7.44 -5.67
N HIS A 2 -30.39 6.34 -5.48
CA HIS A 2 -29.07 6.40 -4.86
C HIS A 2 -28.07 6.95 -5.87
N ASN A 3 -27.70 8.21 -5.72
CA ASN A 3 -26.65 8.84 -6.51
C ASN A 3 -25.30 8.47 -5.86
N GLY A 4 -24.87 7.21 -6.08
CA GLY A 4 -23.60 6.72 -5.59
C GLY A 4 -22.48 7.25 -6.46
N VAL A 5 -21.60 8.08 -5.89
CA VAL A 5 -20.35 8.48 -6.55
C VAL A 5 -19.59 7.20 -6.90
N ALA A 6 -19.32 6.96 -8.18
CA ALA A 6 -18.57 5.79 -8.62
C ALA A 6 -17.21 5.79 -7.92
N MET A 7 -16.91 4.70 -7.20
CA MET A 7 -15.67 4.54 -6.44
C MET A 7 -14.45 4.83 -7.32
N ASN A 8 -13.65 5.80 -6.90
CA ASN A 8 -12.49 6.20 -7.70
C ASN A 8 -11.37 5.15 -7.61
N LYS A 9 -10.40 5.22 -8.53
CA LYS A 9 -9.34 4.20 -8.61
C LYS A 9 -8.53 4.09 -7.31
N PRO A 10 -8.04 5.19 -6.69
CA PRO A 10 -7.34 5.12 -5.41
C PRO A 10 -8.13 4.41 -4.30
N GLU A 11 -9.41 4.74 -4.13
CA GLU A 11 -10.29 4.10 -3.14
C GLU A 11 -10.42 2.61 -3.37
N ARG A 12 -10.60 2.20 -4.64
CA ARG A 12 -10.77 0.79 -4.98
C ARG A 12 -9.51 -0.03 -4.74
N ILE A 13 -8.35 0.55 -5.05
CA ILE A 13 -7.05 -0.08 -4.80
C ILE A 13 -6.85 -0.32 -3.30
N PHE A 14 -7.10 0.72 -2.49
CA PHE A 14 -7.02 0.62 -1.04
C PHE A 14 -8.01 -0.41 -0.46
N LYS A 15 -9.24 -0.46 -0.98
CA LYS A 15 -10.24 -1.43 -0.55
C LYS A 15 -9.85 -2.88 -0.89
N ILE A 16 -9.24 -3.13 -2.05
CA ILE A 16 -8.72 -4.47 -2.41
C ILE A 16 -7.68 -4.93 -1.40
N GLU A 17 -6.74 -4.06 -1.03
CA GLU A 17 -5.68 -4.37 -0.08
C GLU A 17 -6.25 -4.69 1.31
N GLN A 18 -7.16 -3.85 1.83
CA GLN A 18 -7.85 -4.11 3.10
C GLN A 18 -8.62 -5.43 3.11
N MET A 19 -9.33 -5.75 2.02
CA MET A 19 -10.07 -7.01 1.91
C MET A 19 -9.13 -8.21 2.07
N ILE A 20 -7.98 -8.19 1.39
CA ILE A 20 -7.00 -9.27 1.45
C ILE A 20 -6.33 -9.33 2.84
N ALA A 21 -5.99 -8.19 3.44
CA ALA A 21 -5.37 -8.12 4.77
C ALA A 21 -6.29 -8.72 5.86
N ALA A 22 -7.56 -8.32 5.84
CA ALA A 22 -8.56 -8.72 6.83
C ALA A 22 -8.97 -10.19 6.68
N ARG A 23 -9.18 -10.67 5.46
CA ARG A 23 -9.75 -12.01 5.19
C ARG A 23 -8.69 -13.07 4.88
N LYS A 24 -7.42 -12.69 4.73
CA LYS A 24 -6.25 -13.51 4.32
C LYS A 24 -6.33 -14.07 2.89
N VAL A 25 -7.51 -14.50 2.45
CA VAL A 25 -7.80 -14.94 1.09
C VAL A 25 -9.14 -14.35 0.66
N VAL A 26 -9.21 -13.79 -0.54
CA VAL A 26 -10.46 -13.21 -1.09
C VAL A 26 -10.65 -13.65 -2.54
N SER A 27 -11.80 -14.24 -2.85
CA SER A 27 -12.11 -14.67 -4.21
C SER A 27 -12.37 -13.49 -5.14
N PHE A 28 -12.18 -13.71 -6.44
CA PHE A 28 -12.48 -12.70 -7.47
C PHE A 28 -13.96 -12.26 -7.43
N GLN A 29 -14.88 -13.19 -7.13
CA GLN A 29 -16.32 -12.90 -7.07
C GLN A 29 -16.68 -12.04 -5.86
N GLU A 30 -16.04 -12.24 -4.72
CA GLU A 30 -16.22 -11.38 -3.55
C GLU A 30 -15.75 -9.95 -3.82
N MET A 31 -14.57 -9.80 -4.44
CA MET A 31 -14.08 -8.48 -4.84
C MET A 31 -15.05 -7.77 -5.79
N LEU A 32 -15.62 -8.47 -6.77
CA LEU A 32 -16.61 -7.88 -7.67
C LEU A 32 -17.86 -7.38 -6.94
N ARG A 33 -18.39 -8.19 -6.02
CA ARG A 33 -19.57 -7.81 -5.23
C ARG A 33 -19.28 -6.60 -4.34
N GLU A 34 -18.13 -6.57 -3.67
CA GLU A 34 -17.83 -5.52 -2.70
C GLU A 34 -17.41 -4.19 -3.32
N LEU A 35 -16.81 -4.25 -4.51
CA LEU A 35 -16.30 -3.07 -5.22
C LEU A 35 -17.31 -2.56 -6.27
N GLU A 36 -18.32 -3.38 -6.62
CA GLU A 36 -19.36 -3.07 -7.60
C GLU A 36 -18.78 -2.62 -8.96
N VAL A 37 -17.68 -3.25 -9.39
CA VAL A 37 -17.01 -2.94 -10.66
C VAL A 37 -17.11 -4.07 -11.67
N SER A 38 -16.83 -3.75 -12.94
CA SER A 38 -16.73 -4.77 -13.98
C SER A 38 -15.53 -5.71 -13.75
N PRO A 39 -15.61 -6.96 -14.23
CA PRO A 39 -14.48 -7.89 -14.24
C PRO A 39 -13.22 -7.34 -14.92
N ALA A 40 -13.39 -6.56 -15.99
CA ALA A 40 -12.26 -5.94 -16.69
C ALA A 40 -11.59 -4.85 -15.85
N THR A 41 -12.37 -4.09 -15.09
CA THR A 41 -11.85 -3.07 -14.17
C THR A 41 -11.03 -3.74 -13.06
N LEU A 42 -11.61 -4.73 -12.36
CA LEU A 42 -10.91 -5.42 -11.28
C LEU A 42 -9.60 -6.08 -11.74
N LYS A 43 -9.58 -6.72 -12.92
CA LYS A 43 -8.34 -7.27 -13.50
C LYS A 43 -7.26 -6.20 -13.71
N ARG A 44 -7.63 -5.02 -14.21
CA ARG A 44 -6.69 -3.90 -14.39
C ARG A 44 -6.17 -3.36 -13.06
N ASP A 45 -7.00 -3.36 -12.03
CA ASP A 45 -6.59 -2.89 -10.70
C ASP A 45 -5.64 -3.86 -10.02
N LEU A 46 -5.92 -5.17 -10.09
CA LEU A 46 -5.02 -6.21 -9.60
C LEU A 46 -3.67 -6.20 -10.35
N GLU A 47 -3.70 -5.99 -11.67
CA GLU A 47 -2.48 -5.80 -12.47
C GLU A 47 -1.72 -4.53 -12.07
N TYR A 48 -2.44 -3.44 -11.80
CA TYR A 48 -1.84 -2.19 -11.33
C TYR A 48 -1.15 -2.36 -9.97
N LEU A 49 -1.82 -3.01 -9.01
CA LEU A 49 -1.28 -3.39 -7.71
C LEU A 49 0.03 -4.18 -7.87
N ARG A 50 0.01 -5.24 -8.67
CA ARG A 50 1.16 -6.13 -8.85
C ARG A 50 2.32 -5.49 -9.60
N SER A 51 2.03 -4.86 -10.75
CA SER A 51 3.08 -4.44 -11.69
C SER A 51 3.61 -3.04 -11.40
N ARG A 52 2.72 -2.10 -11.01
CA ARG A 52 3.10 -0.70 -10.74
C ARG A 52 3.40 -0.45 -9.28
N MET A 53 2.54 -0.92 -8.37
CA MET A 53 2.75 -0.71 -6.93
C MET A 53 3.62 -1.78 -6.27
N LYS A 54 3.96 -2.85 -7.01
CA LYS A 54 4.75 -3.98 -6.51
C LYS A 54 4.14 -4.64 -5.26
N THR A 55 2.81 -4.52 -5.10
CA THR A 55 2.09 -5.17 -4.01
C THR A 55 2.19 -6.68 -4.20
N PRO A 56 2.62 -7.44 -3.16
CA PRO A 56 2.88 -8.86 -3.27
C PRO A 56 1.56 -9.64 -3.21
N ILE A 57 0.69 -9.52 -4.22
CA ILE A 57 -0.59 -10.27 -4.27
C ILE A 57 -0.44 -11.43 -5.27
N ASP A 58 -0.74 -12.64 -4.80
CA ASP A 58 -0.78 -13.85 -5.61
C ASP A 58 -2.17 -14.47 -5.58
N TYR A 59 -2.54 -15.12 -6.69
CA TYR A 59 -3.73 -15.95 -6.76
C TYR A 59 -3.38 -17.36 -6.29
N ASP A 60 -3.99 -17.78 -5.19
CA ASP A 60 -3.95 -19.14 -4.66
C ASP A 60 -5.03 -19.99 -5.32
N ARG A 61 -4.60 -21.03 -6.05
CA ARG A 61 -5.50 -21.94 -6.75
C ARG A 61 -6.28 -22.85 -5.80
N ASP A 62 -5.64 -23.29 -4.70
CA ASP A 62 -6.23 -24.23 -3.75
C ASP A 62 -7.30 -23.53 -2.91
N ALA A 63 -7.00 -22.29 -2.50
CA ALA A 63 -7.95 -21.44 -1.78
C ALA A 63 -8.90 -20.66 -2.72
N ASN A 64 -8.72 -20.78 -4.04
CA ASN A 64 -9.49 -20.08 -5.09
C ASN A 64 -9.64 -18.56 -4.84
N GLY A 65 -8.55 -17.89 -4.48
CA GLY A 65 -8.60 -16.49 -4.11
C GLY A 65 -7.25 -15.80 -4.08
N TYR A 66 -7.28 -14.48 -3.96
CA TYR A 66 -6.09 -13.64 -3.88
C TYR A 66 -5.65 -13.49 -2.42
N ARG A 67 -4.35 -13.59 -2.21
CA ARG A 67 -3.70 -13.40 -0.91
C ARG A 67 -2.38 -12.65 -1.05
N PHE A 68 -1.87 -12.12 0.05
CA PHE A 68 -0.50 -11.63 0.06
C PHE A 68 0.50 -12.79 -0.01
N ALA A 69 1.50 -12.67 -0.89
CA ALA A 69 2.62 -13.57 -1.01
C ALA A 69 3.44 -13.52 0.28
N GLY A 70 3.75 -14.69 0.85
CA GLY A 70 4.50 -14.78 2.10
C GLY A 70 3.68 -15.03 3.36
N ALA A 71 2.37 -15.34 3.25
CA ALA A 71 1.53 -15.75 4.39
C ALA A 71 2.01 -17.03 5.12
N VAL A 72 3.09 -17.68 4.67
CA VAL A 72 3.81 -18.71 5.42
C VAL A 72 5.31 -18.39 5.36
N GLY A 73 5.88 -17.89 6.46
CA GLY A 73 7.34 -17.82 6.66
C GLY A 73 8.11 -16.63 6.07
N ALA A 74 7.45 -15.64 5.43
CA ALA A 74 8.12 -14.39 5.05
C ALA A 74 8.13 -13.39 6.23
N PRO A 75 9.16 -12.54 6.37
CA PRO A 75 9.15 -11.50 7.40
C PRO A 75 7.92 -10.61 7.21
N ALA A 76 7.19 -10.40 8.30
CA ALA A 76 5.95 -9.62 8.32
C ALA A 76 6.17 -8.26 7.65
N ARG A 77 5.57 -8.05 6.46
CA ARG A 77 5.49 -6.72 5.86
C ARG A 77 4.37 -5.98 6.59
N VAL A 78 4.74 -4.89 7.24
CA VAL A 78 3.80 -4.06 8.00
C VAL A 78 3.01 -3.22 6.99
N GLU A 79 1.69 -3.23 7.15
CA GLU A 79 0.79 -2.37 6.42
C GLU A 79 0.99 -0.92 6.92
N PHE A 80 1.37 -0.01 6.04
CA PHE A 80 1.49 1.42 6.34
C PHE A 80 0.44 2.21 5.54
N PRO A 81 0.02 3.41 5.98
CA PRO A 81 -1.01 4.19 5.31
C PRO A 81 -0.65 4.45 3.83
N GLY A 82 -1.23 3.64 2.94
CA GLY A 82 -1.04 3.71 1.48
C GLY A 82 0.28 3.15 0.92
N LEU A 83 1.14 2.52 1.73
CA LEU A 83 2.46 2.01 1.31
C LEU A 83 2.78 0.67 1.99
N TRP A 84 3.41 -0.26 1.26
CA TRP A 84 3.93 -1.51 1.81
C TRP A 84 5.44 -1.39 1.95
N PHE A 85 5.95 -1.38 3.18
CA PHE A 85 7.39 -1.38 3.44
C PHE A 85 7.82 -2.68 4.12
N ASN A 86 8.89 -3.29 3.62
CA ASN A 86 9.63 -4.32 4.35
C ASN A 86 10.67 -3.68 5.28
N ALA A 87 11.27 -4.47 6.19
CA ALA A 87 12.24 -3.96 7.18
C ALA A 87 13.43 -3.22 6.55
N ALA A 88 13.90 -3.64 5.36
CA ALA A 88 14.98 -2.96 4.66
C ALA A 88 14.53 -1.61 4.07
N GLU A 89 13.29 -1.50 3.60
CA GLU A 89 12.72 -0.25 3.09
C GLU A 89 12.47 0.76 4.22
N ALA A 90 11.98 0.30 5.38
CA ALA A 90 11.88 1.13 6.58
C ALA A 90 13.25 1.63 7.04
N ALA A 91 14.27 0.76 7.06
CA ALA A 91 15.64 1.15 7.39
C ALA A 91 16.21 2.16 6.39
N ALA A 92 15.91 2.02 5.09
CA ALA A 92 16.34 2.97 4.07
C ALA A 92 15.70 4.36 4.25
N LEU A 93 14.42 4.41 4.62
CA LEU A 93 13.71 5.67 4.89
C LEU A 93 14.27 6.38 6.14
N LEU A 94 14.52 5.63 7.22
CA LEU A 94 15.17 6.18 8.41
C LEU A 94 16.58 6.71 8.10
N THR A 95 17.34 5.96 7.29
CA THR A 95 18.66 6.38 6.83
C THR A 95 18.58 7.67 6.00
N MET A 96 17.61 7.76 5.09
CA MET A 96 17.38 8.97 4.30
C MET A 96 16.97 10.15 5.19
N GLN A 97 16.10 9.95 6.17
CA GLN A 97 15.72 10.98 7.14
C GLN A 97 16.96 11.52 7.87
N HIS A 98 17.83 10.62 8.33
CA HIS A 98 19.06 10.97 9.02
C HIS A 98 20.01 11.78 8.11
N LEU A 99 20.30 11.30 6.90
CA LEU A 99 21.14 12.00 5.93
C LEU A 99 20.60 13.40 5.56
N LEU A 100 19.29 13.53 5.41
CA LEU A 100 18.63 14.81 5.13
C LEU A 100 18.65 15.76 6.33
N SER A 101 18.75 15.24 7.55
CA SER A 101 18.86 16.05 8.76
C SER A 101 20.26 16.63 8.98
N GLU A 102 21.29 15.94 8.47
CA GLU A 102 22.70 16.37 8.51
C GLU A 102 23.09 17.33 7.38
N LEU A 103 22.15 17.66 6.48
CA LEU A 103 22.44 18.53 5.34
C LEU A 103 22.87 19.92 5.81
N GLN A 104 24.10 20.32 5.48
CA GLN A 104 24.64 21.63 5.84
C GLN A 104 23.80 22.78 5.25
N PRO A 105 23.77 23.96 5.93
CA PRO A 105 23.08 25.12 5.39
C PRO A 105 23.63 25.51 4.02
N GLY A 106 22.74 25.57 3.03
CA GLY A 106 23.11 25.85 1.64
C GLY A 106 21.90 26.01 0.73
N LEU A 107 22.14 26.29 -0.56
CA LEU A 107 21.09 26.55 -1.56
C LEU A 107 20.06 25.40 -1.66
N LEU A 108 20.52 24.17 -1.45
CA LEU A 108 19.71 22.95 -1.53
C LEU A 108 18.77 22.77 -0.34
N ARG A 109 19.11 23.29 0.86
CA ARG A 109 18.29 23.09 2.06
C ARG A 109 16.86 23.62 1.89
N ARG A 110 16.72 24.82 1.32
CA ARG A 110 15.39 25.44 1.06
C ARG A 110 14.51 24.62 0.11
N HIS A 111 15.12 23.82 -0.77
CA HIS A 111 14.41 23.00 -1.74
C HIS A 111 14.10 21.58 -1.21
N ILE A 112 14.84 21.15 -0.18
CA ILE A 112 14.75 19.81 0.40
C ILE A 112 13.87 19.78 1.66
N GLU A 113 13.67 20.92 2.34
CA GLU A 113 12.81 21.02 3.53
C GLU A 113 11.38 20.46 3.32
N PRO A 114 10.68 20.74 2.21
CA PRO A 114 9.35 20.16 1.97
C PRO A 114 9.35 18.63 1.80
N LEU A 115 10.45 18.06 1.32
CA LEU A 115 10.62 16.61 1.21
C LEU A 115 10.82 15.99 2.60
N LYS A 116 11.61 16.65 3.46
CA LYS A 116 11.84 16.24 4.85
C LYS A 116 10.56 16.26 5.68
N GLU A 117 9.73 17.29 5.52
CA GLU A 117 8.41 17.38 6.16
C GLU A 117 7.47 16.25 5.71
N ARG A 118 7.42 15.97 4.41
CA ARG A 118 6.61 14.84 3.89
C ARG A 118 7.10 13.49 4.40
N LEU A 119 8.41 13.27 4.44
CA LEU A 119 9.00 12.04 4.96
C LEU A 119 8.68 11.86 6.45
N ARG A 120 8.73 12.94 7.22
CA ARG A 120 8.35 12.94 8.64
C ARG A 120 6.87 12.63 8.82
N ALA A 121 5.98 13.26 8.06
CA ALA A 121 4.55 12.97 8.11
C ALA A 121 4.21 11.51 7.74
N LEU A 122 4.96 10.92 6.80
CA LEU A 122 4.85 9.49 6.44
C LEU A 122 5.35 8.55 7.55
N LEU A 123 6.35 8.96 8.33
CA LEU A 123 6.89 8.18 9.44
C LEU A 123 6.06 8.34 10.73
N GLU A 124 5.46 9.51 10.96
CA GLU A 124 4.55 9.73 12.09
C GLU A 124 3.22 8.99 11.89
N SER A 125 2.67 9.00 10.67
CA SER A 125 1.49 8.17 10.35
C SER A 125 1.77 6.67 10.47
N ALA A 126 3.03 6.29 10.32
CA ALA A 126 3.54 4.95 10.53
C ALA A 126 3.58 4.55 12.01
N ASP A 127 4.06 5.41 12.90
CA ASP A 127 4.11 5.15 14.34
C ASP A 127 2.71 5.05 14.99
N HIS A 128 1.71 5.78 14.46
CA HIS A 128 0.33 5.76 14.97
C HIS A 128 -0.50 4.54 14.54
N SER A 129 0.06 3.58 13.80
CA SER A 129 -0.63 2.35 13.38
C SER A 129 -0.48 1.19 14.40
N TYR A 130 0.10 1.47 15.57
CA TYR A 130 0.36 0.50 16.65
C TYR A 130 -0.51 0.68 17.91
N GLU A 131 -1.57 1.50 17.86
CA GLU A 131 -2.62 1.58 18.90
C GLU A 131 -3.98 1.09 18.35
#